data_AF-A0ABC9W832-F1
#
_entry.id   AF-A0ABC9W832-F1
#
_cell.length_a   1.000
_cell.length_b   1.000
_cell.length_c   1.000
_cell.angle_alpha   90.00
_cell.angle_beta   90.00
_cell.angle_gamma   90.00
#
_symmetry.space_group_name_H-M   'P 1'
#
loop_
_entity.id
_entity.type
_entity.pdbx_description
1 polymer ?
#
loop_
_entity_poly.entity_id
_entity_poly.type
_entity_poly.pdbx_seq_one_letter_code
_entity_poly.pdbx_strand_id
1 'polypeptide(L)'
;MLDLVLTNEEGLVGNVELKGNLGCSDHEMVELKILKAARRAESKLTTLNFRRADFDLFRDLLGRVPWDKALEGRGAQESWLVFKDHLLQAQERCIPTKRKSGKSIRRPAWMNKELLDKLQYKKETYRRWKQGQVAWEKYREIV
;
A
#
# COMPACT_ATOMS: atom_id res chain seq x y z
N MET A 1 -24.15 -7.08 -20.50
CA MET A 1 -23.84 -6.93 -19.05
C MET A 1 -23.69 -5.42 -18.78
N LEU A 2 -24.11 -4.91 -17.62
CA LEU A 2 -24.12 -3.45 -17.35
C LEU A 2 -22.87 -3.01 -16.59
N ASP A 3 -22.39 -1.80 -16.87
CA ASP A 3 -21.34 -1.11 -16.12
C ASP A 3 -21.96 -0.04 -15.22
N LEU A 4 -21.68 -0.10 -13.91
CA LEU A 4 -22.30 0.75 -12.91
C LEU A 4 -21.24 1.54 -12.12
N VAL A 5 -21.50 2.83 -11.92
CA VAL A 5 -20.75 3.69 -10.99
C VAL A 5 -21.67 4.01 -9.82
N LEU A 6 -21.32 3.54 -8.62
CA LEU A 6 -22.09 3.79 -7.40
C LEU A 6 -21.32 4.76 -6.50
N THR A 7 -22.01 5.77 -5.97
CA THR A 7 -21.47 6.73 -4.98
C THR A 7 -22.46 6.88 -3.83
N ASN A 8 -21.93 7.03 -2.61
CA ASN A 8 -22.69 7.36 -1.41
C ASN A 8 -22.67 8.87 -1.09
N GLU A 9 -21.88 9.65 -1.84
CA GLU A 9 -21.75 11.10 -1.72
C GLU A 9 -22.28 11.75 -3.01
N GLU A 10 -23.32 12.58 -2.89
CA GLU A 10 -23.84 13.38 -4.01
C GLU A 10 -22.80 14.39 -4.48
N GLY A 11 -22.63 14.52 -5.80
CA GLY A 11 -21.66 15.44 -6.39
C GLY A 11 -20.18 14.99 -6.32
N LEU A 12 -19.88 13.83 -5.75
CA LEU A 12 -18.51 13.27 -5.73
C LEU A 12 -18.03 12.88 -7.13
N VAL A 13 -18.95 12.47 -7.99
CA VAL A 13 -18.65 12.02 -9.35
C VAL A 13 -19.25 13.03 -10.34
N GLY A 14 -18.44 13.49 -11.30
CA GLY A 14 -18.90 14.35 -12.39
C GLY A 14 -18.22 14.01 -13.72
N ASN A 15 -18.71 14.57 -14.82
CA ASN A 15 -18.22 14.32 -16.19
C ASN A 15 -18.10 12.82 -16.51
N VAL A 16 -19.21 12.08 -16.36
CA VAL A 16 -19.29 10.66 -16.72
C VAL A 16 -19.51 10.55 -18.23
N GLU A 17 -18.59 9.90 -18.93
CA GLU A 17 -18.62 9.74 -20.39
C GLU A 17 -18.18 8.32 -20.76
N LEU A 18 -18.67 7.81 -21.89
CA LEU A 18 -18.15 6.58 -22.48
C LEU A 18 -17.01 6.91 -23.44
N LYS A 19 -15.90 6.16 -23.38
CA LYS A 19 -14.69 6.37 -24.19
C LYS A 19 -14.45 5.27 -25.23
N GLY A 20 -15.45 4.41 -25.45
CA GLY A 20 -15.36 3.27 -26.36
C GLY A 20 -14.68 2.05 -25.76
N ASN A 21 -14.53 1.00 -26.56
CA ASN A 21 -14.09 -0.31 -26.08
C ASN A 21 -12.58 -0.37 -25.85
N LEU A 22 -12.17 -1.05 -24.78
CA LEU A 22 -10.77 -1.36 -24.54
C LEU A 22 -10.41 -2.69 -25.24
N GLY A 23 -9.67 -2.62 -26.35
CA GLY A 23 -9.31 -3.80 -27.14
C GLY A 23 -10.53 -4.45 -27.80
N CYS A 24 -10.64 -5.80 -27.72
CA CYS A 24 -11.78 -6.56 -28.24
C CYS A 24 -12.90 -6.77 -27.19
N SER A 25 -12.86 -6.03 -26.08
CA SER A 25 -13.90 -6.08 -25.05
C SER A 25 -15.26 -5.72 -25.64
N ASP A 26 -16.32 -6.42 -25.21
CA ASP A 26 -17.71 -6.07 -25.47
C ASP A 26 -18.23 -4.94 -24.55
N HIS A 27 -17.42 -4.53 -23.57
CA HIS A 27 -17.68 -3.39 -22.68
C HIS A 27 -17.03 -2.08 -23.14
N GLU A 28 -17.78 -0.98 -23.00
CA GLU A 28 -17.29 0.39 -23.18
C GLU A 28 -16.66 0.93 -21.90
N MET A 29 -15.55 1.65 -22.03
CA MET A 29 -14.88 2.28 -20.90
C MET A 29 -15.69 3.47 -20.39
N VAL A 30 -16.00 3.48 -19.09
CA VAL A 30 -16.59 4.63 -18.39
C VAL A 30 -15.48 5.54 -17.87
N GLU A 31 -15.33 6.74 -18.42
CA GLU A 31 -14.49 7.81 -17.86
C GLU A 31 -15.33 8.71 -16.95
N LEU A 32 -14.79 9.05 -15.79
CA LEU A 32 -15.43 9.94 -14.81
C LEU A 32 -14.40 10.79 -14.10
N LYS A 33 -14.83 11.92 -13.52
CA LYS A 33 -14.02 12.74 -12.62
C LYS A 33 -14.52 12.59 -11.19
N ILE A 34 -13.61 12.19 -10.30
CA ILE A 34 -13.85 12.24 -8.85
C ILE A 34 -13.53 13.67 -8.38
N LEU A 35 -14.55 14.43 -8.02
CA LEU A 35 -14.49 15.84 -7.63
C LEU A 35 -14.05 16.01 -6.17
N LYS A 36 -12.98 15.31 -5.76
CA LYS A 36 -12.43 15.39 -4.41
C LYS A 36 -11.07 16.09 -4.41
N ALA A 37 -10.92 17.10 -3.55
CA ALA A 37 -9.62 17.67 -3.26
C ALA A 37 -8.76 16.61 -2.56
N ALA A 38 -7.82 16.01 -3.28
CA ALA A 38 -6.88 15.05 -2.71
C ALA A 38 -5.90 15.78 -1.77
N ARG A 39 -6.25 15.91 -0.49
CA ARG A 39 -5.26 16.22 0.54
C ARG A 39 -4.39 14.99 0.70
N ARG A 40 -3.15 15.08 0.21
CA ARG A 40 -2.14 14.06 0.43
C ARG A 40 -1.72 14.15 1.90
N ALA A 41 -2.43 13.43 2.77
CA ALA A 41 -1.98 13.26 4.14
C ALA A 41 -0.62 12.54 4.07
N GLU A 42 0.44 13.18 4.58
CA GLU A 42 1.65 12.44 4.88
C GLU A 42 1.29 11.39 5.92
N SER A 43 1.28 10.11 5.51
CA SER A 43 1.14 9.04 6.47
C SER A 43 2.38 9.07 7.35
N LYS A 44 2.23 9.60 8.57
CA LYS A 44 3.23 9.50 9.65
C LYS A 44 3.31 8.06 10.17
N LEU A 45 3.22 7.07 9.29
CA LEU A 45 3.19 5.67 9.65
C LEU A 45 4.60 5.29 10.10
N THR A 46 4.77 5.01 11.38
CA THR A 46 6.00 4.45 11.95
C THR A 46 5.97 2.95 11.81
N THR A 47 7.12 2.36 11.52
CA THR A 47 7.31 0.90 11.40
C THR A 47 8.55 0.51 12.18
N LEU A 48 8.54 -0.67 12.79
CA LEU A 48 9.70 -1.22 13.50
C LEU A 48 10.87 -1.43 12.53
N ASN A 49 12.08 -1.08 12.97
CA ASN A 49 13.29 -1.23 12.19
C ASN A 49 14.11 -2.43 12.67
N PHE A 50 13.67 -3.63 12.32
CA PHE A 50 14.33 -4.88 12.68
C PHE A 50 15.80 -4.98 12.23
N ARG A 51 16.23 -4.20 11.24
CA ARG A 51 17.65 -4.12 10.84
C ARG A 51 18.56 -3.53 11.92
N ARG A 52 18.00 -2.73 12.83
CA ARG A 52 18.70 -2.08 13.94
C ARG A 52 18.25 -2.64 15.29
N ALA A 53 17.57 -3.78 15.29
CA ALA A 53 17.13 -4.40 16.53
C ALA A 53 18.34 -4.98 17.27
N ASP A 54 18.35 -4.77 18.59
CA ASP A 54 19.24 -5.50 19.49
C ASP A 54 18.57 -6.82 19.89
N PHE A 55 18.85 -7.88 19.14
CA PHE A 55 18.26 -9.19 19.40
C PHE A 55 18.86 -9.87 20.63
N ASP A 56 20.07 -9.50 21.04
CA ASP A 56 20.71 -10.07 22.22
C ASP A 56 20.02 -9.56 23.47
N LEU A 57 19.81 -8.23 23.56
CA LEU A 57 19.03 -7.60 24.61
C LEU A 57 17.58 -8.08 24.61
N PHE A 58 16.96 -8.24 23.44
CA PHE A 58 15.58 -8.72 23.34
C PHE A 58 15.42 -10.13 23.93
N ARG A 59 16.35 -11.05 23.61
CA ARG A 59 16.35 -12.41 24.17
C ARG A 59 16.63 -12.40 25.66
N ASP A 60 17.58 -11.57 26.12
CA ASP A 60 17.91 -11.44 27.54
C ASP A 60 16.70 -10.93 28.36
N LEU A 61 16.00 -9.89 27.87
CA LEU A 61 14.79 -9.37 28.53
C LEU A 61 13.70 -10.43 28.67
N LEU A 62 13.45 -11.23 27.63
CA LEU A 62 12.45 -12.31 27.68
C LEU A 62 12.92 -13.51 28.52
N GLY A 63 14.22 -13.81 28.51
CA GLY A 63 14.81 -14.90 29.30
C GLY A 63 14.80 -14.63 30.80
N ARG A 64 14.80 -13.36 31.21
CA ARG A 64 14.74 -12.94 32.63
C ARG A 64 13.34 -12.99 33.23
N VAL A 65 12.29 -13.14 32.42
CA VAL A 65 10.92 -13.21 32.94
C VAL A 65 10.74 -14.57 33.63
N PRO A 66 10.28 -14.60 34.90
CA PRO A 66 10.02 -15.86 35.61
C PRO A 66 8.70 -16.47 35.11
N TRP A 67 8.73 -17.06 33.91
CA TRP A 67 7.54 -17.54 33.20
C TRP A 67 6.70 -18.51 34.01
N ASP A 68 7.32 -19.39 34.78
CA ASP A 68 6.62 -20.35 35.63
C ASP A 68 5.66 -19.64 36.60
N LYS A 69 6.12 -18.56 37.24
CA LYS A 69 5.29 -17.75 38.16
C LYS A 69 4.34 -16.82 37.41
N ALA A 70 4.79 -16.26 36.28
CA ALA A 70 3.99 -15.32 35.51
C ALA A 70 2.74 -15.98 34.90
N LEU A 71 2.83 -17.28 34.60
CA LEU A 71 1.78 -18.06 33.95
C LEU A 71 1.05 -19.03 34.91
N GLU A 72 1.52 -19.16 36.15
CA GLU A 72 0.93 -20.05 37.16
C GLU A 72 -0.56 -19.77 37.38
N GLY A 73 -1.39 -20.83 37.34
CA GLY A 73 -2.83 -20.74 37.61
C GLY A 73 -3.64 -19.97 36.57
N ARG A 74 -3.04 -19.51 35.46
CA ARG A 74 -3.71 -18.74 34.42
C ARG A 74 -4.29 -19.64 33.33
N GLY A 75 -5.44 -19.23 32.79
CA GLY A 75 -5.97 -19.82 31.56
C GLY A 75 -5.13 -19.46 30.33
N ALA A 76 -5.37 -20.14 29.20
CA ALA A 76 -4.63 -19.90 27.96
C ALA A 76 -4.72 -18.44 27.48
N GLN A 77 -5.90 -17.83 27.56
CA GLN A 77 -6.13 -16.45 27.14
C GLN A 77 -5.38 -15.45 28.02
N GLU A 78 -5.41 -15.64 29.33
CA GLU A 78 -4.71 -14.77 30.29
C GLU A 78 -3.19 -14.92 30.14
N SER A 79 -2.72 -16.16 30.01
CA SER A 79 -1.31 -16.47 29.74
C SER A 79 -0.83 -15.80 28.45
N TRP A 80 -1.64 -15.81 27.40
CA TRP A 80 -1.33 -15.12 26.14
C TRP A 80 -1.21 -13.61 26.31
N LEU A 81 -2.10 -12.99 27.09
CA LEU A 81 -2.03 -11.55 27.35
C LEU A 81 -0.77 -11.17 28.12
N VAL A 82 -0.39 -11.95 29.14
CA VAL A 82 0.84 -11.74 29.92
C VAL A 82 2.07 -11.89 29.03
N PHE A 83 2.12 -12.95 28.21
CA PHE A 83 3.21 -13.14 27.26
C PHE A 83 3.32 -11.98 26.26
N LYS A 84 2.19 -11.60 25.65
CA LYS A 84 2.13 -10.53 24.66
C LYS A 84 2.60 -9.20 25.24
N ASP A 85 2.23 -8.89 26.48
CA ASP A 85 2.65 -7.67 27.16
C ASP A 85 4.18 -7.61 27.32
N HIS A 86 4.79 -8.67 27.87
CA HIS A 86 6.25 -8.76 28.00
C HIS A 86 6.97 -8.69 26.64
N LEU A 87 6.41 -9.36 25.62
CA LEU A 87 6.93 -9.32 24.26
C LEU A 87 6.93 -7.90 23.69
N LEU A 88 5.83 -7.16 23.85
CA LEU A 88 5.69 -5.79 23.36
C LEU A 88 6.59 -4.81 24.11
N GLN A 89 6.74 -4.98 25.43
CA GLN A 89 7.67 -4.17 26.23
C GLN A 89 9.13 -4.40 25.81
N ALA A 90 9.53 -5.66 25.62
CA ALA A 90 10.87 -5.98 25.11
C ALA A 90 11.07 -5.40 23.70
N GLN A 91 10.05 -5.47 22.85
CA GLN A 91 10.09 -4.95 21.47
C GLN A 91 10.31 -3.44 21.46
N GLU A 92 9.59 -2.70 22.31
CA GLU A 92 9.71 -1.25 22.39
C GLU A 92 11.11 -0.82 22.84
N ARG A 93 11.74 -1.55 23.76
CA ARG A 93 13.09 -1.25 24.24
C ARG A 93 14.19 -1.61 23.24
N CYS A 94 14.01 -2.69 22.48
CA CYS A 94 15.08 -3.26 21.67
C CYS A 94 14.99 -2.92 20.18
N ILE A 95 13.81 -2.55 19.68
CA ILE A 95 13.57 -2.38 18.25
C ILE A 95 13.17 -0.92 17.96
N PRO A 96 14.10 -0.09 17.47
CA PRO A 96 13.80 1.30 17.19
C PRO A 96 12.76 1.41 16.06
N THR A 97 11.94 2.46 16.12
CA THR A 97 10.99 2.77 15.04
C THR A 97 11.67 3.59 13.95
N LYS A 98 11.20 3.45 12.71
CA LYS A 98 11.54 4.34 11.60
C LYS A 98 10.25 4.88 10.99
N ARG A 99 10.31 6.12 10.51
CA ARG A 99 9.23 6.66 9.68
C ARG A 99 9.20 5.88 8.38
N LYS A 100 8.02 5.43 7.97
CA LYS A 100 7.79 4.94 6.61
C LYS A 100 7.91 6.17 5.71
N SER A 101 9.10 6.41 5.18
CA SER A 101 9.29 7.47 4.19
C SER A 101 8.36 7.17 3.03
N GLY A 102 7.40 8.07 2.74
CA GLY A 102 6.42 7.93 1.66
C GLY A 102 7.02 7.82 0.25
N LYS A 103 8.36 7.83 0.14
CA LYS A 103 9.12 7.76 -1.12
C LYS A 103 10.34 6.84 -1.05
N SER A 104 10.33 5.78 -0.25
CA SER A 104 11.22 4.66 -0.58
C SER A 104 10.53 3.85 -1.69
N ILE A 105 10.51 4.41 -2.91
CA ILE A 105 10.38 3.60 -4.12
C ILE A 105 11.73 2.92 -4.29
N ARG A 106 12.13 2.10 -3.31
CA ARG A 106 13.20 1.15 -3.55
C ARG A 106 12.56 0.17 -4.52
N ARG A 107 12.97 0.27 -5.78
CA ARG A 107 12.52 -0.59 -6.88
C ARG A 107 12.36 -2.01 -6.34
N PRO A 108 11.15 -2.59 -6.36
CA PRO A 108 10.93 -3.94 -5.87
C PRO A 108 11.91 -4.89 -6.54
N ALA A 109 12.36 -5.92 -5.83
CA ALA A 109 13.38 -6.85 -6.35
C ALA A 109 12.96 -7.51 -7.67
N TRP A 110 11.65 -7.70 -7.88
CA TRP A 110 11.07 -8.25 -9.11
C TRP A 110 11.02 -7.26 -10.27
N MET A 111 11.14 -5.95 -10.02
CA MET A 111 11.00 -4.93 -11.04
C MET A 111 12.36 -4.75 -11.74
N ASN A 112 12.45 -5.10 -13.03
CA ASN A 112 13.67 -4.89 -13.82
C ASN A 112 13.68 -3.49 -14.51
N LYS A 113 14.79 -3.07 -15.14
CA LYS A 113 14.90 -1.75 -15.79
C LYS A 113 13.98 -1.66 -17.00
N GLU A 114 13.96 -2.72 -17.80
CA GLU A 114 13.15 -2.84 -19.00
C GLU A 114 11.64 -2.67 -18.71
N LEU A 115 11.15 -3.30 -17.65
CA LEU A 115 9.75 -3.20 -17.23
C LEU A 115 9.41 -1.76 -16.80
N LEU A 116 10.35 -1.08 -16.15
CA LEU A 116 10.22 0.32 -15.76
C LEU A 116 10.13 1.23 -16.98
N ASP A 117 10.98 1.00 -17.98
CA ASP A 117 11.02 1.77 -19.23
C ASP A 117 9.70 1.55 -20.02
N LYS A 118 9.20 0.31 -20.09
CA LYS A 118 7.88 0.00 -20.69
C LYS A 118 6.72 0.70 -19.97
N LEU A 119 6.73 0.70 -18.63
CA LEU A 119 5.71 1.39 -17.83
C LEU A 119 5.76 2.92 -18.03
N GLN A 120 6.96 3.51 -18.07
CA GLN A 120 7.13 4.93 -18.35
C GLN A 120 6.66 5.29 -19.76
N TYR A 121 7.04 4.50 -20.75
CA TYR A 121 6.62 4.69 -22.14
C TYR A 121 5.09 4.63 -22.29
N LYS A 122 4.44 3.63 -21.70
CA LYS A 122 2.97 3.52 -21.68
C LYS A 122 2.32 4.73 -21.02
N LYS A 123 2.83 5.16 -19.86
CA LYS A 123 2.31 6.32 -19.11
C LYS A 123 2.48 7.63 -19.88
N GLU A 124 3.63 7.83 -20.49
CA GLU A 124 3.94 9.02 -21.28
C GLU A 124 3.06 9.10 -22.53
N THR A 125 2.87 7.97 -23.20
CA THR A 125 2.04 7.93 -24.41
C THR A 125 0.56 8.12 -24.09
N TYR A 126 0.06 7.52 -23.00
CA TYR A 126 -1.28 7.83 -22.48
C TYR A 126 -1.44 9.33 -22.18
N ARG A 127 -0.45 9.94 -21.52
CA ARG A 127 -0.48 11.37 -21.18
C ARG A 127 -0.57 12.23 -22.45
N ARG A 128 0.23 11.93 -23.47
CA ARG A 128 0.24 12.65 -24.74
C ARG A 128 -1.06 12.47 -25.52
N TRP A 129 -1.61 11.25 -25.56
CA TRP A 129 -2.93 11.00 -26.15
C TRP A 129 -4.03 11.78 -25.42
N LYS A 130 -4.04 11.75 -24.07
CA LYS A 130 -5.01 12.49 -23.26
C LYS A 130 -4.93 14.01 -23.47
N GLN A 131 -3.76 14.53 -23.85
CA GLN A 131 -3.54 15.93 -24.18
C GLN A 131 -3.81 16.27 -25.66
N GLY A 132 -4.28 15.30 -26.46
CA GLY A 132 -4.54 15.47 -27.90
C GLY A 132 -3.27 15.55 -28.76
N GLN A 133 -2.09 15.28 -28.20
CA GLN A 133 -0.82 15.34 -28.92
C GLN A 133 -0.52 14.08 -29.75
N VAL A 134 -1.27 13.00 -29.50
CA VAL A 134 -1.09 11.70 -30.16
C VAL A 134 -2.47 11.14 -30.53
N ALA A 135 -2.60 10.63 -31.75
CA ALA A 135 -3.82 9.98 -32.23
C ALA A 135 -4.13 8.69 -31.47
N TRP A 136 -5.41 8.34 -31.37
CA TRP A 136 -5.86 7.14 -30.67
C TRP A 136 -5.25 5.85 -31.24
N GLU A 137 -5.10 5.72 -32.57
CA GLU A 137 -4.53 4.50 -33.16
C GLU A 137 -3.11 4.23 -32.66
N LYS A 138 -2.30 5.29 -32.52
CA LYS A 138 -0.92 5.20 -32.06
C LYS A 138 -0.80 4.86 -30.57
N TYR A 139 -1.79 5.22 -29.76
CA TYR A 139 -1.84 4.77 -28.37
C TYR A 139 -2.31 3.32 -28.26
N ARG A 140 -3.29 2.92 -29.09
CA ARG A 140 -3.84 1.55 -29.10
C ARG A 140 -2.78 0.48 -29.37
N GLU A 141 -1.80 0.75 -30.22
CA GLU A 141 -0.71 -0.18 -30.53
C GLU A 141 0.24 -0.48 -29.34
N ILE A 142 0.18 0.33 -28.28
CA ILE A 142 1.05 0.21 -27.09
C ILE A 142 0.34 -0.54 -25.95
N VAL A 143 -0.99 -0.71 -26.03
CA VAL A 143 -1.84 -1.24 -24.95
C VAL A 143 -2.06 -2.74 -25.10
#